data_AF-A0A6G0MK20-F1
#
_entry.id   AF-A0A6G0MK20-F1
#
_cell.length_a   1.000
_cell.length_b   1.000
_cell.length_c   1.000
_cell.angle_alpha   90.00
_cell.angle_beta   90.00
_cell.angle_gamma   90.00
#
_symmetry.space_group_name_H-M   'P 1'
#
loop_
_entity.id
_entity.type
_entity.pdbx_description
1 polymer ?
#
loop_
_entity_poly.entity_id
_entity_poly.type
_entity_poly.pdbx_seq_one_letter_code
_entity_poly.pdbx_strand_id
1 'polypeptide(L)'
;MRRFWWMAVAPLAVWVVHEGVYEYRTSHMPLRPHIPTFQSGSLAAVVFVKLDVWIKSTGFEFRWWHTLLLRAAEGAVIAVLLSICFIGLFFDWVHANPVPAAKGFPFVSALLTTIFVIEMIRPSCVFEWSVLRYWGKISFSVYLLHSFVIWNPTISAQPKYFNRLFARVFLILLLATASYHLVERPSQLLAQRISRFLAAREAQEPGALVRFTCMERIAMRKRRAGVQMK
;
A
#
# COMPACT_ATOMS: atom_id res chain seq x y z
N MET A 1 16.46 16.95 -13.96
CA MET A 1 15.84 16.08 -12.93
C MET A 1 15.67 14.59 -13.33
N ARG A 2 15.40 14.23 -14.60
CA ARG A 2 15.02 12.86 -15.01
C ARG A 2 16.04 11.74 -14.71
N ARG A 3 17.36 12.05 -14.71
CA ARG A 3 18.47 11.08 -14.59
C ARG A 3 18.97 10.85 -13.16
N PHE A 4 18.70 11.77 -12.24
CA PHE A 4 19.24 11.77 -10.88
C PHE A 4 18.18 11.54 -9.79
N TRP A 5 17.07 10.90 -10.15
CA TRP A 5 15.98 10.61 -9.22
C TRP A 5 16.44 9.77 -8.01
N TRP A 6 17.44 8.91 -8.20
CA TRP A 6 18.06 8.10 -7.16
C TRP A 6 18.75 8.95 -6.07
N MET A 7 19.20 10.17 -6.38
CA MET A 7 19.82 11.06 -5.39
C MET A 7 18.83 11.54 -4.32
N ALA A 8 17.53 11.60 -4.64
CA ALA A 8 16.49 11.90 -3.66
C ALA A 8 15.92 10.62 -3.03
N VAL A 9 15.73 9.57 -3.83
CA VAL A 9 15.13 8.31 -3.38
C VAL A 9 16.04 7.55 -2.42
N ALA A 10 17.34 7.47 -2.68
CA ALA A 10 18.25 6.67 -1.86
C ALA A 10 18.42 7.23 -0.43
N PRO A 11 18.69 8.53 -0.22
CA PRO A 11 18.76 9.09 1.14
C PRO A 11 17.42 8.98 1.87
N LEU A 12 16.29 9.18 1.16
CA LEU A 12 14.97 9.05 1.77
C LEU A 12 14.67 7.59 2.15
N ALA A 13 15.08 6.61 1.35
CA ALA A 13 14.95 5.20 1.69
C ALA A 13 15.80 4.83 2.92
N VAL A 14 17.03 5.31 2.99
CA VAL A 14 17.90 5.14 4.17
C VAL A 14 17.24 5.74 5.41
N TRP A 15 16.72 6.97 5.31
CA TRP A 15 15.99 7.62 6.38
C TRP A 15 14.76 6.82 6.83
N VAL A 16 13.92 6.37 5.89
CA VAL A 16 12.71 5.58 6.18
C VAL A 16 13.05 4.26 6.88
N VAL A 17 14.12 3.58 6.46
CA VAL A 17 14.58 2.35 7.11
C VAL A 17 15.13 2.65 8.50
N HIS A 18 15.93 3.71 8.65
CA HIS A 18 16.47 4.13 9.94
C HIS A 18 15.35 4.44 10.95
N GLU A 19 14.44 5.35 10.61
CA GLU A 19 13.25 5.65 11.44
C GLU A 19 12.42 4.39 11.67
N GLY A 20 12.33 3.53 10.66
CA GLY A 20 11.74 2.21 10.72
C GLY A 20 12.22 1.33 11.87
N VAL A 21 13.53 1.26 12.01
CA VAL A 21 14.23 0.36 12.93
C VAL A 21 14.35 0.97 14.33
N TYR A 22 14.56 2.28 14.42
CA TYR A 22 14.92 2.94 15.68
C TYR A 22 13.75 3.68 16.36
N GLU A 23 12.70 4.07 15.64
CA GLU A 23 11.49 4.61 16.25
C GLU A 23 10.48 3.51 16.58
N TYR A 24 9.70 3.71 17.65
CA TYR A 24 8.62 2.82 18.05
C TYR A 24 7.26 3.36 17.61
N ARG A 25 6.33 2.44 17.37
CA ARG A 25 4.94 2.73 17.02
C ARG A 25 4.01 1.87 17.84
N THR A 26 2.90 2.44 18.31
CA THR A 26 1.82 1.72 18.97
C THR A 26 0.47 2.26 18.53
N SER A 27 -0.60 1.58 18.92
CA SER A 27 -1.97 2.01 18.63
C SER A 27 -2.23 3.41 19.20
N HIS A 28 -2.98 4.24 18.47
CA HIS A 28 -3.45 5.55 18.90
C HIS A 28 -2.35 6.61 19.16
N MET A 29 -1.16 6.45 18.60
CA MET A 29 -0.13 7.48 18.60
C MET A 29 -0.41 8.59 17.58
N PRO A 30 0.21 9.78 17.74
CA PRO A 30 0.19 10.84 16.72
C PRO A 30 0.64 10.34 15.34
N LEU A 31 0.30 11.06 14.27
CA LEU A 31 0.61 10.64 12.89
C LEU A 31 2.12 10.56 12.59
N ARG A 32 2.94 11.37 13.26
CA ARG A 32 4.37 11.55 12.92
C ARG A 32 5.17 10.24 12.85
N PRO A 33 5.13 9.33 13.85
CA PRO A 33 5.85 8.05 13.80
C PRO A 33 5.35 7.11 12.70
N HIS A 34 4.20 7.40 12.09
CA HIS A 34 3.59 6.59 11.02
C HIS A 34 3.96 7.11 9.62
N ILE A 35 4.54 8.32 9.52
CA ILE A 35 4.97 8.93 8.24
C ILE A 35 5.89 8.00 7.43
N PRO A 36 6.90 7.31 8.03
CA PRO A 36 7.77 6.41 7.28
C PRO A 36 7.01 5.29 6.54
N THR A 37 5.87 4.82 7.07
CA THR A 37 5.03 3.81 6.39
C THR A 37 4.46 4.33 5.08
N PHE A 38 3.95 5.57 5.07
CA PHE A 38 3.43 6.19 3.85
C PHE A 38 4.54 6.48 2.85
N GLN A 39 5.67 7.00 3.33
CA GLN A 39 6.84 7.28 2.49
C GLN A 39 7.39 6.01 1.84
N SER A 40 7.42 4.88 2.55
CA SER A 40 7.80 3.57 2.00
C SER A 40 6.96 3.21 0.77
N GLY A 41 5.64 3.37 0.86
CA GLY A 41 4.73 3.12 -0.27
C GLY A 41 4.99 4.05 -1.46
N SER A 42 5.18 5.35 -1.20
CA SER A 42 5.49 6.32 -2.25
C SER A 42 6.84 6.06 -2.92
N LEU A 43 7.87 5.73 -2.14
CA LEU A 43 9.20 5.35 -2.65
C LEU A 43 9.11 4.12 -3.54
N ALA A 44 8.39 3.09 -3.10
CA ALA A 44 8.17 1.88 -3.88
C ALA A 44 7.47 2.16 -5.21
N ALA A 45 6.45 3.04 -5.23
CA ALA A 45 5.79 3.45 -6.46
C ALA A 45 6.77 4.16 -7.43
N VAL A 46 7.62 5.08 -6.92
CA VAL A 46 8.64 5.75 -7.75
C VAL A 46 9.63 4.75 -8.32
N VAL A 47 10.13 3.83 -7.48
CA VAL A 47 11.07 2.77 -7.90
C VAL A 47 10.43 1.89 -8.97
N PHE A 48 9.21 1.40 -8.74
CA PHE A 48 8.48 0.58 -9.70
C PHE A 48 8.31 1.29 -11.05
N VAL A 49 7.80 2.53 -11.05
CA VAL A 49 7.59 3.30 -12.29
C VAL A 49 8.90 3.50 -13.05
N LYS A 50 10.01 3.75 -12.35
CA LYS A 50 11.33 3.94 -13.00
C LYS A 50 11.86 2.64 -13.59
N LEU A 51 11.71 1.52 -12.87
CA LEU A 51 12.12 0.20 -13.35
C LEU A 51 11.26 -0.24 -14.54
N ASP A 52 9.94 -0.09 -14.46
CA ASP A 52 9.01 -0.44 -15.54
C ASP A 52 9.30 0.35 -16.83
N VAL A 53 9.49 1.67 -16.71
CA VAL A 53 9.87 2.53 -17.85
C VAL A 53 11.22 2.10 -18.43
N TRP A 54 12.21 1.81 -17.58
CA TRP A 54 13.52 1.37 -18.03
C TRP A 54 13.43 0.04 -18.80
N ILE A 55 12.82 -0.99 -18.21
CA ILE A 55 12.62 -2.32 -18.82
C ILE A 55 11.98 -2.18 -20.21
N LYS A 56 10.89 -1.40 -20.30
CA LYS A 56 10.16 -1.15 -21.55
C LYS A 56 11.00 -0.38 -22.57
N SER A 57 11.77 0.61 -22.13
CA SER A 57 12.58 1.44 -23.03
C SER A 57 13.80 0.73 -23.61
N THR A 58 14.38 -0.22 -22.85
CA THR A 58 15.58 -0.96 -23.29
C THR A 58 15.24 -2.31 -23.91
N GLY A 59 13.97 -2.74 -23.88
CA GLY A 59 13.58 -4.09 -24.29
C GLY A 59 14.23 -5.17 -23.43
N PHE A 60 14.44 -4.90 -22.14
CA PHE A 60 15.15 -5.82 -21.27
C PHE A 60 14.32 -7.09 -21.05
N GLU A 61 14.90 -8.25 -21.36
CA GLU A 61 14.28 -9.54 -21.11
C GLU A 61 14.91 -10.23 -19.89
N PHE A 62 14.05 -10.75 -19.01
CA PHE A 62 14.48 -11.51 -17.85
C PHE A 62 15.01 -12.87 -18.27
N ARG A 63 16.34 -13.04 -18.19
CA ARG A 63 16.99 -14.36 -18.24
C ARG A 63 16.70 -15.16 -16.97
N TRP A 64 16.92 -16.47 -17.04
CA TRP A 64 16.71 -17.36 -15.90
C TRP A 64 17.53 -16.94 -14.66
N TRP A 65 18.81 -16.57 -14.81
CA TRP A 65 19.65 -16.09 -13.71
C TRP A 65 19.13 -14.80 -13.06
N HIS A 66 18.63 -13.84 -13.87
CA HIS A 66 18.02 -12.62 -13.34
C HIS A 66 16.78 -12.96 -12.51
N THR A 67 15.97 -13.91 -13.00
CA THR A 67 14.78 -14.38 -12.29
C THR A 67 15.17 -15.09 -11.00
N LEU A 68 16.17 -15.98 -11.04
CA LEU A 68 16.64 -16.69 -9.85
C LEU A 68 17.14 -15.72 -8.78
N LEU A 69 17.98 -14.74 -9.17
CA LEU A 69 18.48 -13.72 -8.25
C LEU A 69 17.32 -12.91 -7.63
N LEU A 70 16.35 -12.50 -8.47
CA LEU A 70 15.20 -11.74 -8.02
C LEU A 70 14.34 -12.55 -7.03
N ARG A 71 14.13 -13.84 -7.28
CA ARG A 71 13.39 -14.76 -6.40
C ARG A 71 14.15 -15.07 -5.11
N ALA A 72 15.47 -15.20 -5.16
CA ALA A 72 16.29 -15.37 -3.98
C ALA A 72 16.20 -14.12 -3.07
N ALA A 73 16.28 -12.92 -3.66
CA ALA A 73 16.11 -11.67 -2.95
C ALA A 73 14.70 -11.55 -2.34
N GLU A 74 13.65 -11.86 -3.11
CA GLU A 74 12.27 -11.89 -2.62
C GLU A 74 12.10 -12.86 -1.43
N GLY A 75 12.61 -14.09 -1.57
CA GLY A 75 12.55 -15.11 -0.52
C GLY A 75 13.26 -14.67 0.75
N ALA A 76 14.42 -14.00 0.63
CA ALA A 76 15.12 -13.44 1.76
C ALA A 76 14.30 -12.34 2.46
N VAL A 77 13.68 -11.43 1.70
CA VAL A 77 12.81 -10.38 2.25
C VAL A 77 11.58 -10.98 2.94
N ILE A 78 10.96 -12.02 2.35
CA ILE A 78 9.84 -12.75 2.96
C ILE A 78 10.28 -13.43 4.26
N ALA A 79 11.45 -14.08 4.28
CA ALA A 79 11.96 -14.72 5.49
C ALA A 79 12.18 -13.71 6.62
N VAL A 80 12.79 -12.56 6.32
CA VAL A 80 12.97 -11.47 7.29
C VAL A 80 11.61 -10.93 7.76
N LEU A 81 10.67 -10.72 6.84
CA LEU A 81 9.31 -10.28 7.16
C LEU A 81 8.60 -11.25 8.12
N LEU A 82 8.60 -12.54 7.79
CA LEU A 82 7.99 -13.57 8.64
C LEU A 82 8.67 -13.61 10.00
N SER A 83 10.01 -13.54 10.04
CA SER A 83 10.74 -13.48 11.30
C SER A 83 10.27 -12.32 12.17
N ILE A 84 10.11 -11.13 11.59
CA ILE A 84 9.66 -9.95 12.32
C ILE A 84 8.20 -10.13 12.81
N CYS A 85 7.30 -10.63 11.95
CA CYS A 85 5.90 -10.88 12.30
C CYS A 85 5.74 -11.92 13.42
N PHE A 86 6.64 -12.90 13.49
CA PHE A 86 6.66 -13.95 14.51
C PHE A 86 7.69 -13.72 15.61
N ILE A 87 8.07 -12.46 15.87
CA ILE A 87 8.91 -12.04 17.01
C ILE A 87 10.26 -12.79 17.06
N GLY A 88 10.96 -12.84 15.94
CA GLY A 88 12.29 -13.43 15.87
C GLY A 88 12.33 -14.91 15.48
N LEU A 89 11.20 -15.55 15.12
CA LEU A 89 11.12 -16.99 14.81
C LEU A 89 12.23 -17.53 13.87
N PHE A 90 12.73 -16.75 12.91
CA PHE A 90 13.85 -17.20 12.07
C PHE A 90 15.21 -17.03 12.77
N PHE A 91 15.40 -15.91 13.48
CA PHE A 91 16.62 -15.58 14.20
C PHE A 91 16.81 -16.41 15.47
N ASP A 92 15.73 -16.78 16.17
CA ASP A 92 15.78 -17.65 17.36
C ASP A 92 16.50 -18.98 17.09
N TRP A 93 16.44 -19.49 15.86
CA TRP A 93 17.03 -20.76 15.45
C TRP A 93 18.37 -20.62 14.72
N VAL A 94 18.69 -19.46 14.16
CA VAL A 94 19.80 -19.28 13.21
C VAL A 94 20.87 -18.33 13.72
N HIS A 95 20.49 -17.17 14.28
CA HIS A 95 21.44 -16.15 14.71
C HIS A 95 20.78 -15.12 15.63
N ALA A 96 21.52 -14.59 16.61
CA ALA A 96 21.02 -13.53 17.50
C ALA A 96 20.37 -12.39 16.69
N ASN A 97 19.14 -12.01 17.07
CA ASN A 97 18.37 -11.05 16.31
C ASN A 97 19.11 -9.68 16.27
N PRO A 98 19.53 -9.20 15.09
CA PRO A 98 20.25 -7.94 14.97
C PRO A 98 19.34 -6.72 15.13
N VAL A 99 18.02 -6.91 15.09
CA VAL A 99 17.04 -5.84 15.26
C VAL A 99 16.81 -5.59 16.77
N PRO A 100 16.91 -4.34 17.24
CA PRO A 100 16.66 -4.01 18.65
C PRO A 100 15.29 -4.54 19.09
N ALA A 101 15.19 -5.04 20.33
CA ALA A 101 13.92 -5.47 20.90
C ALA A 101 12.92 -4.30 20.83
N ALA A 102 11.97 -4.40 19.91
CA ALA A 102 11.05 -3.31 19.62
C ALA A 102 10.14 -3.04 20.82
N LYS A 103 10.12 -1.80 21.32
CA LYS A 103 9.18 -1.35 22.36
C LYS A 103 7.73 -1.22 21.85
N GLY A 104 7.46 -1.58 20.59
CA GLY A 104 6.17 -1.40 19.92
C GLY A 104 6.03 -2.29 18.69
N PHE A 105 5.12 -1.93 17.78
CA PHE A 105 4.90 -2.67 16.54
C PHE A 105 6.11 -2.60 15.60
N PRO A 106 6.52 -3.72 15.01
CA PRO A 106 7.67 -3.74 14.13
C PRO A 106 7.38 -3.02 12.81
N PHE A 107 8.43 -2.41 12.24
CA PHE A 107 8.32 -1.76 10.93
C PHE A 107 8.39 -2.75 9.77
N VAL A 108 7.21 -3.22 9.40
CA VAL A 108 7.03 -4.22 8.34
C VAL A 108 6.89 -3.57 6.94
N SER A 109 6.57 -2.28 6.87
CA SER A 109 6.18 -1.63 5.63
C SER A 109 7.26 -1.63 4.55
N ALA A 110 8.53 -1.42 4.91
CA ALA A 110 9.64 -1.47 3.94
C ALA A 110 9.71 -2.82 3.23
N LEU A 111 9.71 -3.92 4.01
CA LEU A 111 9.78 -5.28 3.50
C LEU A 111 8.58 -5.62 2.61
N LEU A 112 7.36 -5.28 3.04
CA LEU A 112 6.16 -5.48 2.22
C LEU A 112 6.23 -4.71 0.91
N THR A 113 6.65 -3.44 0.94
CA THR A 113 6.75 -2.64 -0.28
C THR A 113 7.82 -3.16 -1.23
N THR A 114 8.93 -3.71 -0.72
CA THR A 114 9.93 -4.39 -1.55
C THR A 114 9.36 -5.64 -2.22
N ILE A 115 8.63 -6.49 -1.49
CA ILE A 115 7.94 -7.67 -2.06
C ILE A 115 6.98 -7.23 -3.16
N PHE A 116 6.16 -6.20 -2.91
CA PHE A 116 5.22 -5.70 -3.92
C PHE A 116 5.92 -5.19 -5.17
N VAL A 117 7.03 -4.45 -5.05
CA VAL A 117 7.80 -4.00 -6.22
C VAL A 117 8.34 -5.18 -7.02
N ILE A 118 8.88 -6.20 -6.34
CA ILE A 118 9.38 -7.41 -7.00
C ILE A 118 8.25 -8.13 -7.75
N GLU A 119 7.12 -8.37 -7.08
CA GLU A 119 5.97 -9.06 -7.66
C GLU A 119 5.31 -8.29 -8.81
N MET A 120 5.30 -6.95 -8.74
CA MET A 120 4.81 -6.12 -9.84
C MET A 120 5.73 -6.15 -11.07
N ILE A 121 7.04 -6.33 -10.89
CA ILE A 121 8.01 -6.46 -11.99
C ILE A 121 7.96 -7.85 -12.59
N ARG A 122 7.91 -8.88 -11.74
CA ARG A 122 7.88 -10.28 -12.15
C ARG A 122 6.96 -11.07 -11.21
N PRO A 123 5.71 -11.36 -11.60
CA PRO A 123 4.77 -12.06 -10.73
C PRO A 123 5.20 -13.51 -10.49
N SER A 124 5.06 -13.98 -9.25
CA SER A 124 5.34 -15.37 -8.84
C SER A 124 4.11 -16.26 -8.98
N CYS A 125 4.34 -17.57 -9.17
CA CYS A 125 3.26 -18.55 -9.11
C CYS A 125 2.61 -18.63 -7.72
N VAL A 126 3.36 -18.32 -6.65
CA VAL A 126 2.87 -18.39 -5.27
C VAL A 126 1.83 -17.30 -5.03
N PHE A 127 2.15 -16.03 -5.28
CA PHE A 127 1.18 -14.94 -5.09
C PHE A 127 0.06 -14.93 -6.14
N GLU A 128 0.26 -15.57 -7.31
CA GLU A 128 -0.81 -15.80 -8.28
C GLU A 128 -1.78 -16.93 -7.90
N TRP A 129 -1.48 -17.69 -6.84
CA TRP A 129 -2.36 -18.75 -6.36
C TRP A 129 -3.77 -18.21 -6.07
N SER A 130 -4.78 -18.96 -6.51
CA SER A 130 -6.18 -18.54 -6.49
C SER A 130 -6.66 -18.11 -5.10
N VAL A 131 -6.19 -18.78 -4.04
CA VAL A 131 -6.52 -18.47 -2.64
C VAL A 131 -5.94 -17.12 -2.24
N LEU A 132 -4.65 -16.89 -2.47
CA LEU A 132 -3.99 -15.62 -2.12
C LEU A 132 -4.53 -14.45 -2.94
N ARG A 133 -4.84 -14.69 -4.22
CA ARG A 133 -5.49 -13.68 -5.07
C ARG A 133 -6.87 -13.32 -4.55
N TYR A 134 -7.64 -14.28 -4.04
CA TYR A 134 -8.93 -14.02 -3.43
C TYR A 134 -8.79 -13.24 -2.12
N TRP A 135 -7.85 -13.62 -1.25
CA TRP A 135 -7.54 -12.87 -0.03
C TRP A 135 -7.09 -11.44 -0.34
N GLY A 136 -6.36 -11.22 -1.43
CA GLY A 136 -6.04 -9.89 -1.93
C GLY A 136 -7.28 -9.07 -2.28
N LYS A 137 -8.32 -9.67 -2.89
CA LYS A 137 -9.56 -8.96 -3.26
C LYS A 137 -10.34 -8.48 -2.04
N ILE A 138 -10.42 -9.29 -0.99
CA ILE A 138 -11.16 -8.94 0.24
C ILE A 138 -10.28 -8.20 1.27
N SER A 139 -9.02 -7.92 0.96
CA SER A 139 -8.03 -7.40 1.91
C SER A 139 -8.43 -6.06 2.53
N PHE A 140 -9.06 -5.18 1.75
CA PHE A 140 -9.55 -3.89 2.24
C PHE A 140 -10.67 -4.08 3.27
N SER A 141 -11.65 -4.93 2.96
CA SER A 141 -12.69 -5.33 3.89
C SER A 141 -12.12 -5.99 5.16
N VAL A 142 -11.10 -6.86 5.04
CA VAL A 142 -10.39 -7.44 6.21
C VAL A 142 -9.76 -6.33 7.06
N TYR A 143 -9.01 -5.41 6.44
CA TYR A 143 -8.36 -4.31 7.14
C TYR A 143 -9.33 -3.45 7.94
N LEU A 144 -10.51 -3.14 7.41
CA LEU A 144 -11.50 -2.34 8.14
C LEU A 144 -12.26 -3.13 9.21
N LEU A 145 -12.61 -4.38 8.92
CA LEU A 145 -13.62 -5.11 9.71
C LEU A 145 -13.03 -6.10 10.72
N HIS A 146 -11.76 -6.48 10.60
CA HIS A 146 -11.15 -7.50 11.46
C HIS A 146 -11.27 -7.15 12.95
N SER A 147 -11.13 -5.88 13.33
CA SER A 147 -11.25 -5.40 14.70
C SER A 147 -12.57 -5.78 15.38
N PHE A 148 -13.70 -5.74 14.66
CA PHE A 148 -15.01 -6.10 15.22
C PHE A 148 -15.07 -7.56 15.66
N VAL A 149 -14.36 -8.44 14.95
CA VAL A 149 -14.30 -9.87 15.27
C VAL A 149 -13.27 -10.13 16.36
N ILE A 150 -12.10 -9.51 16.28
CA ILE A 150 -11.02 -9.71 17.25
C ILE A 150 -11.43 -9.26 18.65
N TRP A 151 -12.10 -8.12 18.78
CA TRP A 151 -12.50 -7.52 20.05
C TRP A 151 -13.89 -7.93 20.53
N ASN A 152 -14.58 -8.82 19.81
CA ASN A 152 -15.87 -9.33 20.25
C ASN A 152 -15.70 -10.11 21.58
N PRO A 153 -16.49 -9.80 22.63
CA PRO A 153 -16.33 -10.42 23.95
C PRO A 153 -16.61 -11.94 23.92
N THR A 154 -17.61 -12.38 23.16
CA THR A 154 -17.99 -13.80 23.05
C THR A 154 -16.87 -14.64 22.42
N ILE A 155 -16.18 -14.10 21.42
CA ILE A 155 -15.07 -14.78 20.75
C ILE A 155 -13.80 -14.71 21.61
N SER A 156 -13.53 -13.55 22.21
CA SER A 156 -12.32 -13.33 23.01
C SER A 156 -12.31 -14.12 24.32
N ALA A 157 -13.48 -14.33 24.92
CA ALA A 157 -13.65 -15.10 26.15
C ALA A 157 -13.43 -16.63 25.97
N GLN A 158 -13.28 -17.12 24.74
CA GLN A 158 -13.03 -18.55 24.52
C GLN A 158 -11.71 -18.99 25.17
N PRO A 159 -11.72 -20.01 26.05
CA PRO A 159 -10.53 -20.39 26.82
C PRO A 159 -9.51 -21.17 25.98
N LYS A 160 -9.96 -21.98 25.02
CA LYS A 160 -9.08 -22.76 24.14
C LYS A 160 -8.52 -21.86 23.04
N TYR A 161 -7.19 -21.73 23.00
CA TYR A 161 -6.48 -20.90 22.03
C TYR A 161 -6.84 -21.23 20.57
N PHE A 162 -6.79 -22.51 20.19
CA PHE A 162 -7.06 -22.93 18.81
C PHE A 162 -8.51 -22.66 18.40
N ASN A 163 -9.49 -22.91 19.28
CA ASN A 163 -10.89 -22.58 19.00
C ASN A 163 -11.05 -21.09 18.73
N ARG A 164 -10.42 -20.26 19.56
CA ARG A 164 -10.43 -18.79 19.40
C ARG A 164 -9.75 -18.36 18.09
N LEU A 165 -8.63 -18.98 17.73
CA LEU A 165 -7.92 -18.69 16.49
C LEU A 165 -8.77 -19.02 15.26
N PHE A 166 -9.28 -20.26 15.17
CA PHE A 166 -10.10 -20.69 14.04
C PHE A 166 -11.41 -19.90 13.93
N ALA A 167 -12.07 -19.62 15.06
CA ALA A 167 -13.27 -18.79 15.09
C ALA A 167 -12.98 -17.38 14.54
N ARG A 168 -11.90 -16.73 14.98
CA ARG A 168 -11.50 -15.41 14.48
C ARG A 168 -11.21 -15.44 12.98
N VAL A 169 -10.38 -16.38 12.51
CA VAL A 169 -10.01 -16.48 11.09
C VAL A 169 -11.26 -16.70 10.23
N PHE A 170 -12.12 -17.65 10.60
CA PHE A 170 -13.32 -17.96 9.83
C PHE A 170 -14.30 -16.78 9.80
N LEU A 171 -14.58 -16.16 10.94
CA LEU A 171 -15.53 -15.05 11.03
C LEU A 171 -15.02 -13.78 10.34
N ILE A 172 -13.71 -13.50 10.39
CA ILE A 172 -13.10 -12.41 9.65
C ILE A 172 -13.25 -12.65 8.14
N LEU A 173 -12.93 -13.85 7.67
CA LEU A 173 -13.06 -14.20 6.25
C LEU A 173 -14.52 -14.09 5.79
N LEU A 174 -15.47 -14.60 6.57
CA LEU A 174 -16.89 -14.53 6.25
C LEU A 174 -17.39 -13.08 6.20
N LEU A 175 -17.09 -12.29 7.23
CA LEU A 175 -17.50 -10.89 7.32
C LEU A 175 -16.88 -10.04 6.20
N ALA A 176 -15.59 -10.21 5.94
CA ALA A 176 -14.91 -9.49 4.87
C ALA A 176 -15.41 -9.91 3.49
N THR A 177 -15.69 -11.19 3.28
CA THR A 177 -16.28 -11.70 2.02
C THR A 177 -17.66 -11.12 1.78
N ALA A 178 -18.53 -11.16 2.80
CA ALA A 178 -19.86 -10.59 2.71
C ALA A 178 -19.80 -9.08 2.42
N SER A 179 -18.97 -8.34 3.15
CA SER A 179 -18.79 -6.90 2.93
C SER A 179 -18.22 -6.58 1.54
N TYR A 180 -17.24 -7.36 1.07
CA TYR A 180 -16.66 -7.18 -0.26
C TYR A 180 -17.73 -7.30 -1.36
N HIS A 181 -18.58 -8.32 -1.29
CA HIS A 181 -19.60 -8.55 -2.32
C HIS A 181 -20.80 -7.60 -2.21
N LEU A 182 -21.19 -7.20 -1.00
CA LEU A 182 -22.37 -6.37 -0.78
C LEU A 182 -22.09 -4.86 -0.82
N VAL A 183 -20.89 -4.44 -0.45
CA VAL A 183 -20.53 -3.02 -0.28
C VAL A 183 -19.35 -2.65 -1.18
N GLU A 184 -18.18 -3.25 -0.96
CA GLU A 184 -16.93 -2.80 -1.58
C GLU A 184 -16.99 -2.87 -3.11
N ARG A 185 -17.34 -4.04 -3.66
CA ARG A 185 -17.37 -4.26 -5.11
C ARG A 185 -18.45 -3.44 -5.81
N PRO A 186 -19.71 -3.37 -5.34
CA PRO A 186 -20.69 -2.45 -5.91
C PRO A 186 -20.26 -0.99 -5.86
N SER A 187 -19.67 -0.52 -4.76
CA SER A 187 -19.16 0.84 -4.63
C SER A 187 -18.02 1.14 -5.60
N GLN A 188 -17.08 0.21 -5.79
CA GLN A 188 -16.01 0.34 -6.78
C GLN A 188 -16.57 0.43 -8.21
N LEU A 189 -17.55 -0.41 -8.55
CA LEU A 189 -18.20 -0.37 -9.87
C LEU A 189 -18.96 0.94 -10.09
N LEU A 190 -19.65 1.45 -9.07
CA LEU A 190 -20.33 2.74 -9.12
C LEU A 190 -19.33 3.88 -9.34
N ALA A 191 -18.24 3.91 -8.57
CA ALA A 191 -17.19 4.91 -8.71
C ALA A 191 -16.59 4.90 -10.13
N GLN A 192 -16.28 3.72 -10.68
CA GLN A 192 -15.79 3.59 -12.06
C GLN A 192 -16.80 4.10 -13.09
N ARG A 193 -18.09 3.81 -12.91
CA ARG A 193 -19.14 4.32 -13.81
C ARG A 193 -19.22 5.84 -13.77
N ILE A 194 -19.18 6.43 -12.57
CA ILE A 194 -19.19 7.89 -12.40
C ILE A 194 -17.94 8.50 -13.03
N SER A 195 -16.75 7.96 -12.78
CA SER A 195 -15.51 8.46 -13.38
C SER A 195 -15.54 8.42 -14.91
N ARG A 196 -16.05 7.33 -15.51
CA ARG A 196 -16.21 7.23 -16.97
C ARG A 196 -17.22 8.24 -17.51
N PHE A 197 -18.34 8.42 -16.81
CA PHE A 197 -19.35 9.40 -17.19
C PHE A 197 -18.81 10.83 -17.16
N LEU A 198 -18.07 11.19 -16.11
CA LEU A 198 -17.42 12.51 -15.99
C LEU A 198 -16.37 12.71 -17.10
N ALA A 199 -15.51 11.73 -17.35
CA ALA A 199 -14.51 11.80 -18.41
C ALA A 199 -15.14 11.93 -19.81
N ALA A 200 -16.26 11.24 -20.06
CA ALA A 200 -16.99 11.36 -21.32
C ALA A 200 -17.61 12.76 -21.50
N ARG A 201 -18.14 13.36 -20.43
CA ARG A 201 -18.63 14.74 -20.48
C ARG A 201 -17.52 15.76 -20.70
N GLU A 202 -16.38 15.59 -20.03
CA GLU A 202 -15.21 16.46 -20.22
C GLU A 202 -14.65 16.37 -21.65
N ALA A 203 -14.66 15.17 -22.26
CA ALA A 203 -14.28 15.00 -23.65
C ALA A 203 -15.27 15.62 -24.66
N GLN A 204 -16.55 15.71 -24.30
CA GLN A 204 -17.60 16.35 -25.11
C GLN A 204 -17.62 17.88 -24.98
N GLU A 205 -17.14 18.43 -23.86
CA GLU A 205 -17.03 19.88 -23.64
C GLU A 205 -15.57 20.32 -23.39
N PRO A 206 -14.68 20.27 -24.40
CA PRO A 206 -13.27 20.70 -24.27
C PRO A 206 -13.09 22.21 -23.94
N GLY A 207 -14.19 22.96 -23.80
CA GLY A 207 -14.20 24.39 -23.47
C GLY A 207 -14.87 24.76 -22.15
N ALA A 208 -15.57 23.86 -21.44
CA ALA A 208 -16.36 24.25 -20.26
C ALA A 208 -15.50 24.66 -19.05
N LEU A 209 -14.40 23.94 -18.78
CA LEU A 209 -13.45 24.30 -17.71
C LEU A 209 -12.69 25.61 -18.02
N VAL A 210 -12.37 25.86 -19.29
CA VAL A 210 -11.82 27.14 -19.77
C VAL A 210 -12.85 28.25 -19.64
N ARG A 211 -14.14 27.96 -19.84
CA ARG A 211 -15.24 28.93 -19.69
C ARG A 211 -15.44 29.34 -18.23
N PHE A 212 -15.34 28.41 -17.28
CA PHE A 212 -15.43 28.74 -15.84
C PHE A 212 -14.26 29.64 -15.40
N THR A 213 -13.02 29.29 -15.77
CA THR A 213 -11.85 30.11 -15.41
C THR A 213 -11.81 31.46 -16.15
N CYS A 214 -12.32 31.54 -17.39
CA CYS A 214 -12.40 32.78 -18.14
C CYS A 214 -13.53 33.69 -17.64
N MET A 215 -14.71 33.14 -17.34
CA MET A 215 -15.84 33.90 -16.78
C MET A 215 -15.50 34.44 -15.38
N GLU A 216 -14.81 33.67 -14.54
CA GLU A 216 -14.34 34.14 -13.23
C GLU A 216 -13.31 35.26 -13.37
N ARG A 217 -12.36 35.17 -14.33
CA ARG A 217 -11.42 36.26 -14.65
C ARG A 217 -12.11 37.51 -15.21
N ILE A 218 -13.13 37.35 -16.05
CA ILE A 218 -13.91 38.47 -16.60
C ILE A 218 -14.74 39.14 -15.51
N ALA A 219 -15.39 38.36 -14.64
CA ALA A 219 -16.13 38.87 -13.49
C ALA A 219 -15.21 39.64 -12.52
N MET A 220 -14.02 39.11 -12.22
CA MET A 220 -13.01 39.78 -11.39
C MET A 220 -12.47 41.07 -12.03
N ARG A 221 -12.25 41.10 -13.36
CA ARG A 221 -11.86 42.33 -14.07
C ARG A 221 -12.96 43.40 -14.04
N LYS A 222 -14.22 43.02 -14.24
CA LYS A 222 -15.35 43.96 -14.18
C LYS A 222 -15.55 44.53 -12.76
N ARG A 223 -15.31 43.72 -11.72
CA ARG A 223 -15.34 44.15 -10.32
C ARG A 223 -14.22 45.13 -9.99
N ARG A 224 -13.00 44.94 -10.52
CA ARG A 224 -11.89 45.90 -10.37
C ARG A 224 -12.12 47.21 -11.13
N ALA A 225 -12.67 47.15 -12.34
CA ALA A 225 -13.00 48.35 -13.13
C ALA A 225 -14.10 49.21 -12.46
N GLY A 226 -15.09 48.59 -11.83
CA GLY A 226 -16.14 49.31 -11.09
C GLY A 226 -15.68 49.94 -9.77
N VAL A 227 -14.53 49.53 -9.22
CA VAL A 227 -13.95 50.10 -7.99
C VAL A 227 -13.03 51.30 -8.29
N GLN A 228 -12.53 51.44 -9.52
CA GLN A 228 -11.76 52.62 -9.94
C GLN A 228 -12.61 53.80 -10.45
N MET A 229 -13.93 53.65 -10.56
CA MET A 229 -14.86 54.72 -11.00
C MET A 229 -15.72 55.28 -9.86
N LYS A 230 -15.21 55.32 -8.63
CA LYS A 230 -15.80 56.06 -7.52
C LYS A 230 -14.75 56.92 -6.83
#